data_AF-A0A2K9DWZ4-F1
#
_entry.id   AF-A0A2K9DWZ4-F1
#
_cell.length_a   1.000
_cell.length_b   1.000
_cell.length_c   1.000
_cell.angle_alpha   90.00
_cell.angle_beta   90.00
_cell.angle_gamma   90.00
#
_symmetry.space_group_name_H-M   'P 1'
#
loop_
_entity.id
_entity.type
_entity.pdbx_description
1 polymer ?
#
loop_
_entity_poly.entity_id
_entity_poly.type
_entity_poly.pdbx_seq_one_letter_code
_entity_poly.pdbx_strand_id
1 'polypeptide(L)'
;MSASGWLAAHVAAVAPLTAHSRSLLLDVPGWPGNLAGQHLDVRLTAEDGYQAERSYSVASVGTGTTVELAVDEIVDGEVSPYLVRDIRPGDFLEVKGPLGAYFVWRGDEPAPVQLIAGGSGIVPLLAMVRAHAASANEAPFRLLYSTRSPADAMYADDLLRLSGPLLAIDWVYTRATPDGWPRPAGRVRLDELAQRCVPPEQRPLVYVCGPTAFVETVADALVQIGHAPQRVRTERFGGAA
;
A
#
# COMPACT_ATOMS: atom_id res chain seq x y z
N MET A 1 -22.04 -1.78 0.66
CA MET A 1 -22.39 -3.10 1.24
C MET A 1 -21.22 -4.02 0.93
N SER A 2 -20.54 -4.58 1.93
CA SER A 2 -19.47 -5.56 1.69
C SER A 2 -20.09 -6.82 1.09
N ALA A 3 -19.47 -7.44 0.09
CA ALA A 3 -19.93 -8.73 -0.40
C ALA A 3 -19.67 -9.76 0.71
N SER A 4 -20.72 -10.36 1.27
CA SER A 4 -20.61 -11.27 2.42
C SER A 4 -20.07 -12.66 2.06
N GLY A 5 -19.67 -12.88 0.79
CA GLY A 5 -19.19 -14.16 0.29
C GLY A 5 -18.00 -14.01 -0.66
N TRP A 6 -17.40 -15.16 -0.99
CA TRP A 6 -16.34 -15.26 -1.99
C TRP A 6 -16.90 -14.98 -3.39
N LEU A 7 -16.20 -14.15 -4.14
CA LEU A 7 -16.49 -13.79 -5.52
C LEU A 7 -15.41 -14.37 -6.42
N ALA A 8 -15.81 -14.92 -7.56
CA ALA A 8 -14.86 -15.28 -8.60
C ALA A 8 -14.25 -14.00 -9.21
N ALA A 9 -12.94 -13.95 -9.28
CA ALA A 9 -12.17 -12.89 -9.89
C ALA A 9 -11.40 -13.44 -11.09
N HIS A 10 -11.61 -12.82 -12.25
CA HIS A 10 -10.88 -13.13 -13.47
C HIS A 10 -9.64 -12.24 -13.55
N VAL A 11 -8.47 -12.83 -13.78
CA VAL A 11 -7.22 -12.09 -13.95
C VAL A 11 -7.21 -11.48 -15.35
N ALA A 12 -7.52 -10.18 -15.44
CA ALA A 12 -7.55 -9.46 -16.70
C ALA A 12 -6.15 -9.11 -17.21
N ALA A 13 -5.24 -8.75 -16.29
CA ALA A 13 -3.86 -8.43 -16.63
C ALA A 13 -2.91 -8.71 -15.46
N VAL A 14 -1.65 -9.00 -15.80
CA VAL A 14 -0.54 -9.13 -14.85
C VAL A 14 0.62 -8.28 -15.40
N ALA A 15 1.18 -7.40 -14.57
CA ALA A 15 2.31 -6.57 -14.97
C ALA A 15 3.44 -6.58 -13.92
N PRO A 16 4.71 -6.53 -14.34
CA PRO A 16 5.83 -6.41 -13.41
C PRO A 16 5.86 -5.04 -12.74
N LEU A 17 6.06 -5.02 -11.42
CA LEU A 17 6.37 -3.81 -10.66
C LEU A 17 7.84 -3.76 -10.27
N THR A 18 8.39 -4.89 -9.85
CA THR A 18 9.82 -5.11 -9.58
C THR A 18 10.20 -6.53 -10.02
N ALA A 19 11.46 -6.93 -9.78
CA ALA A 19 11.87 -8.32 -9.97
C ALA A 19 11.04 -9.32 -9.15
N HIS A 20 10.52 -8.90 -7.99
CA HIS A 20 9.84 -9.76 -7.01
C HIS A 20 8.38 -9.35 -6.75
N SER A 21 7.81 -8.46 -7.56
CA SER A 21 6.42 -8.03 -7.37
C SER A 21 5.67 -7.82 -8.67
N ARG A 22 4.36 -8.02 -8.60
CA ARG A 22 3.42 -7.88 -9.72
C ARG A 22 2.23 -7.03 -9.32
N SER A 23 1.68 -6.29 -10.27
CA SER A 23 0.29 -5.85 -10.20
C SER A 23 -0.61 -6.85 -10.90
N LEU A 24 -1.78 -7.11 -10.33
CA LEU A 24 -2.84 -7.91 -10.92
C LEU A 24 -4.07 -7.04 -11.09
N LEU A 25 -4.55 -6.93 -12.33
CA LEU A 25 -5.84 -6.34 -12.62
C LEU A 25 -6.87 -7.45 -12.63
N LEU A 26 -7.85 -7.36 -11.73
CA LEU A 26 -8.89 -8.35 -11.57
C LEU A 26 -10.23 -7.77 -12.01
N ASP A 27 -10.95 -8.51 -12.84
CA ASP A 27 -12.37 -8.27 -13.08
C ASP A 27 -13.18 -9.14 -12.11
N VAL A 28 -13.93 -8.49 -11.22
CA VAL A 28 -14.65 -9.14 -10.13
C VAL A 28 -16.14 -8.84 -10.26
N PRO A 29 -16.90 -9.61 -11.05
CA PRO A 29 -18.35 -9.44 -11.16
C PRO A 29 -19.01 -9.43 -9.78
N GLY A 30 -19.81 -8.40 -9.50
CA GLY A 30 -20.48 -8.23 -8.21
C GLY A 30 -19.64 -7.52 -7.13
N TRP A 31 -18.42 -7.08 -7.44
CA TRP A 31 -17.66 -6.23 -6.53
C TRP A 31 -18.39 -4.90 -6.27
N PRO A 32 -18.56 -4.48 -5.01
CA PRO A 32 -19.37 -3.31 -4.66
C PRO A 32 -18.63 -1.98 -4.80
N GLY A 33 -17.42 -1.99 -5.36
CA GLY A 33 -16.45 -0.90 -5.26
C GLY A 33 -15.66 -0.94 -3.95
N ASN A 34 -14.65 -0.08 -3.83
CA ASN A 34 -13.79 0.01 -2.66
C ASN A 34 -13.26 1.43 -2.45
N LEU A 35 -12.90 1.72 -1.21
CA LEU A 35 -12.28 2.96 -0.78
C LEU A 35 -10.76 2.82 -0.76
N ALA A 36 -10.07 3.96 -0.85
CA ALA A 36 -8.61 4.03 -0.79
C ALA A 36 -8.09 3.61 0.59
N GLY A 37 -7.25 2.57 0.60
CA GLY A 37 -6.70 1.98 1.82
C GLY A 37 -7.39 0.68 2.27
N GLN A 38 -8.44 0.23 1.57
CA GLN A 38 -9.03 -1.09 1.82
C GLN A 38 -8.16 -2.23 1.26
N HIS A 39 -8.43 -3.42 1.75
CA HIS A 39 -7.83 -4.67 1.29
C HIS A 39 -8.91 -5.69 0.93
N LEU A 40 -8.51 -6.84 0.41
CA LEU A 40 -9.36 -8.01 0.22
C LEU A 40 -8.61 -9.28 0.59
N ASP A 41 -9.34 -10.36 0.84
CA ASP A 41 -8.74 -11.69 0.96
C ASP A 41 -8.74 -12.37 -0.39
N VAL A 42 -7.61 -12.97 -0.77
CA VAL A 42 -7.49 -13.89 -1.90
C VAL A 42 -7.45 -15.32 -1.36
N ARG A 43 -8.24 -16.21 -1.97
CA ARG A 43 -8.18 -17.65 -1.74
C ARG A 43 -7.73 -18.37 -3.00
N LEU A 44 -6.74 -19.23 -2.83
CA LEU A 44 -6.30 -20.19 -3.84
C LEU A 44 -6.68 -21.59 -3.36
N THR A 45 -7.22 -22.40 -4.27
CA THR A 45 -7.57 -23.81 -4.03
C THR A 45 -6.70 -24.68 -4.93
N ALA A 46 -5.91 -25.58 -4.34
CA ALA A 46 -5.11 -26.56 -5.05
C ALA A 46 -5.98 -27.72 -5.58
N GLU A 47 -5.43 -28.53 -6.50
CA GLU A 47 -6.15 -29.66 -7.11
C GLU A 47 -6.61 -30.72 -6.10
N ASP A 48 -5.88 -30.88 -5.00
CA ASP A 48 -6.22 -31.77 -3.88
C ASP A 48 -7.27 -31.18 -2.92
N GLY A 49 -7.74 -29.96 -3.19
CA GLY A 49 -8.73 -29.23 -2.40
C GLY A 49 -8.13 -28.42 -1.24
N TYR A 50 -6.80 -28.40 -1.06
CA TYR A 50 -6.18 -27.53 -0.06
C TYR A 50 -6.41 -26.05 -0.39
N GLN A 51 -6.77 -25.25 0.62
CA GLN A 51 -7.05 -23.82 0.46
C GLN A 51 -6.08 -22.98 1.27
N ALA A 52 -5.48 -21.99 0.61
CA ALA A 52 -4.68 -20.96 1.26
C ALA A 52 -5.33 -19.59 1.06
N GLU A 53 -5.46 -18.84 2.16
CA GLU A 53 -6.05 -17.50 2.17
C GLU A 53 -5.03 -16.47 2.63
N ARG A 54 -4.91 -15.34 1.92
CA ARG A 54 -4.06 -14.22 2.31
C ARG A 54 -4.71 -12.88 1.95
N SER A 55 -4.53 -11.89 2.83
CA SER A 55 -5.03 -10.53 2.60
C SER A 55 -4.04 -9.71 1.77
N TYR A 56 -4.56 -8.95 0.80
CA TYR A 56 -3.80 -8.05 -0.06
C TYR A 56 -4.47 -6.68 -0.12
N SER A 57 -3.67 -5.62 0.04
CA SER A 57 -4.15 -4.25 -0.14
C SER A 57 -4.57 -3.99 -1.58
N VAL A 58 -5.59 -3.17 -1.75
CA VAL A 58 -6.08 -2.75 -3.06
C VAL A 58 -5.38 -1.44 -3.48
N ALA A 59 -4.81 -1.41 -4.68
CA ALA A 59 -4.14 -0.26 -5.29
C ALA A 59 -5.11 0.68 -6.06
N SER A 60 -6.31 0.19 -6.37
CA SER A 60 -7.37 0.95 -7.03
C SER A 60 -8.38 1.54 -6.03
N VAL A 61 -9.23 2.45 -6.51
CA VAL A 61 -10.32 3.07 -5.75
C VAL A 61 -11.48 3.36 -6.71
N GLY A 62 -12.71 3.23 -6.25
CA GLY A 62 -13.89 3.59 -7.03
C GLY A 62 -15.06 2.63 -6.87
N THR A 63 -16.09 2.84 -7.69
CA THR A 63 -17.36 2.08 -7.68
C THR A 63 -17.41 0.96 -8.72
N GLY A 64 -16.36 0.80 -9.52
CA GLY A 64 -16.29 -0.23 -10.56
C GLY A 64 -16.04 -1.62 -9.99
N THR A 65 -16.13 -2.61 -10.88
CA THR A 65 -15.90 -4.03 -10.56
C THR A 65 -14.46 -4.50 -10.82
N THR A 66 -13.60 -3.60 -11.27
CA THR A 66 -12.20 -3.88 -11.55
C THR A 66 -11.35 -3.47 -10.36
N VAL A 67 -10.51 -4.40 -9.89
CA VAL A 67 -9.69 -4.26 -8.70
C VAL A 67 -8.22 -4.45 -9.07
N GLU A 68 -7.36 -3.50 -8.71
CA GLU A 68 -5.92 -3.67 -8.84
C GLU A 68 -5.33 -4.13 -7.51
N LEU A 69 -4.67 -5.28 -7.51
CA LEU A 69 -3.84 -5.75 -6.41
C LEU A 69 -2.37 -5.55 -6.76
N ALA A 70 -1.54 -5.39 -5.74
CA ALA A 70 -0.11 -5.51 -5.88
C ALA A 70 0.42 -6.53 -4.88
N VAL A 71 1.17 -7.50 -5.39
CA VAL A 71 1.71 -8.61 -4.63
C VAL A 71 3.22 -8.52 -4.66
N ASP A 72 3.82 -8.47 -3.47
CA ASP A 72 5.25 -8.63 -3.27
C ASP A 72 5.54 -10.05 -2.79
N GLU A 73 6.58 -10.66 -3.34
CA GLU A 73 6.87 -12.06 -3.13
C GLU A 73 7.52 -12.31 -1.76
N ILE A 74 6.86 -13.14 -0.96
CA ILE A 74 7.49 -13.83 0.18
C ILE A 74 7.97 -15.17 -0.36
N VAL A 75 9.31 -15.34 -0.44
CA VAL A 75 9.98 -16.49 -1.09
C VAL A 75 9.45 -17.83 -0.57
N ASP A 76 9.30 -17.96 0.74
CA ASP A 76 8.80 -19.18 1.41
C ASP A 76 7.29 -19.10 1.73
N GLY A 77 6.56 -18.20 1.06
CA GLY A 77 5.12 -18.02 1.24
C GLY A 77 4.29 -19.02 0.42
N GLU A 78 3.13 -19.41 0.92
CA GLU A 78 2.24 -20.35 0.22
C GLU A 78 1.52 -19.73 -0.99
N VAL A 79 1.24 -18.43 -0.95
CA VAL A 79 0.36 -17.75 -1.93
C VAL A 79 1.14 -16.79 -2.84
N SER A 80 2.02 -15.96 -2.26
CA SER A 80 2.68 -14.90 -3.03
C SER A 80 3.60 -15.39 -4.16
N PRO A 81 4.36 -16.50 -4.06
CA PRO A 81 5.14 -17.01 -5.18
C PRO A 81 4.28 -17.35 -6.38
N TYR A 82 3.14 -18.03 -6.16
CA TYR A 82 2.20 -18.35 -7.24
C TYR A 82 1.67 -17.09 -7.91
N LEU A 83 1.21 -16.11 -7.12
CA LEU A 83 0.68 -14.84 -7.64
C LEU A 83 1.74 -13.97 -8.35
N VAL A 84 3.03 -14.15 -8.08
CA VAL A 84 4.11 -13.37 -8.70
C VAL A 84 4.71 -14.07 -9.92
N ARG A 85 4.87 -15.40 -9.85
CA ARG A 85 5.64 -16.19 -10.82
C ARG A 85 4.75 -16.95 -11.79
N ASP A 86 3.60 -17.45 -11.35
CA ASP A 86 2.87 -18.48 -12.07
C ASP A 86 1.54 -17.99 -12.64
N ILE A 87 0.82 -17.11 -11.95
CA ILE A 87 -0.48 -16.62 -12.40
C ILE A 87 -0.41 -15.85 -13.73
N ARG A 88 -1.43 -16.00 -14.56
CA ARG A 88 -1.52 -15.43 -15.91
C ARG A 88 -2.86 -14.75 -16.16
N PRO A 89 -2.92 -13.80 -17.11
CA PRO A 89 -4.20 -13.35 -17.64
C PRO A 89 -5.04 -14.52 -18.14
N GLY A 90 -6.33 -14.55 -17.80
CA GLY A 90 -7.23 -15.68 -18.08
C GLY A 90 -7.48 -16.59 -16.87
N ASP A 91 -6.62 -16.56 -15.86
CA ASP A 91 -6.78 -17.38 -14.66
C ASP A 91 -7.93 -16.86 -13.79
N PHE A 92 -8.42 -17.73 -12.90
CA PHE A 92 -9.42 -17.41 -11.91
C PHE A 92 -8.86 -17.59 -10.50
N LEU A 93 -9.26 -16.69 -9.61
CA LEU A 93 -9.05 -16.79 -8.17
C LEU A 93 -10.32 -16.38 -7.44
N GLU A 94 -10.41 -16.66 -6.15
CA GLU A 94 -11.54 -16.22 -5.32
C GLU A 94 -11.12 -15.03 -4.46
N VAL A 95 -11.97 -14.00 -4.40
CA VAL A 95 -11.75 -12.83 -3.54
C VAL A 95 -12.91 -12.61 -2.59
N LYS A 96 -12.62 -12.05 -1.42
CA LYS A 96 -13.63 -11.60 -0.45
C LYS A 96 -13.33 -10.18 0.01
N GLY A 97 -14.31 -9.28 -0.12
CA GLY A 97 -14.16 -7.89 0.31
C GLY A 97 -15.18 -6.92 -0.31
N PRO A 98 -14.89 -5.60 -0.28
CA PRO A 98 -13.70 -5.00 0.35
C PRO A 98 -13.73 -5.15 1.88
N LEU A 99 -12.55 -5.18 2.48
CA LEU A 99 -12.28 -5.31 3.91
C LEU A 99 -11.50 -4.10 4.43
N GLY A 100 -11.57 -3.88 5.73
CA GLY A 100 -10.94 -2.74 6.40
C GLY A 100 -11.77 -1.46 6.31
N ALA A 101 -11.95 -0.77 7.44
CA ALA A 101 -12.65 0.52 7.52
C ALA A 101 -11.83 1.60 8.23
N TYR A 102 -10.85 1.20 9.04
CA TYR A 102 -10.01 2.08 9.84
C TYR A 102 -8.95 2.80 8.99
N PHE A 103 -8.20 2.05 8.19
CA PHE A 103 -7.09 2.55 7.37
C PHE A 103 -7.56 3.14 6.02
N VAL A 104 -8.66 3.89 6.02
CA VAL A 104 -9.27 4.43 4.79
C VAL A 104 -9.16 5.95 4.76
N TRP A 105 -8.82 6.51 3.60
CA TRP A 105 -8.97 7.94 3.31
C TRP A 105 -10.24 8.20 2.51
N ARG A 106 -11.04 9.20 2.93
CA ARG A 106 -12.41 9.42 2.44
C ARG A 106 -12.58 10.66 1.58
N GLY A 107 -11.53 11.46 1.37
CA GLY A 107 -11.61 12.66 0.53
C GLY A 107 -12.01 13.95 1.25
N ASP A 108 -12.39 13.86 2.51
CA ASP A 108 -12.97 14.97 3.29
C ASP A 108 -12.04 15.53 4.37
N GLU A 109 -10.79 15.05 4.46
CA GLU A 109 -9.81 15.56 5.44
C GLU A 109 -9.28 16.93 4.99
N PRO A 110 -9.52 18.01 5.77
CA PRO A 110 -9.04 19.35 5.42
C PRO A 110 -7.60 19.60 5.91
N ALA A 111 -7.08 18.79 6.83
CA ALA A 111 -5.70 18.89 7.28
C ALA A 111 -4.76 18.18 6.30
N PRO A 112 -3.47 18.55 6.27
CA PRO A 112 -2.47 17.80 5.50
C PRO A 112 -2.46 16.31 5.84
N VAL A 113 -2.10 15.48 4.86
CA VAL A 113 -2.02 14.02 5.03
C VAL A 113 -0.57 13.58 4.92
N GLN A 114 -0.10 12.85 5.93
CA GLN A 114 1.21 12.20 5.91
C GLN A 114 1.04 10.71 5.61
N LEU A 115 1.71 10.25 4.56
CA LEU A 115 1.76 8.84 4.17
C LEU A 115 3.17 8.31 4.45
N ILE A 116 3.31 7.16 5.10
CA ILE A 116 4.60 6.53 5.37
C ILE A 116 4.54 5.05 4.98
N ALA A 117 5.26 4.68 3.92
CA ALA A 117 5.28 3.33 3.38
C ALA A 117 6.60 2.61 3.67
N GLY A 118 6.52 1.34 4.03
CA GLY A 118 7.63 0.39 4.03
C GLY A 118 7.39 -0.72 3.00
N GLY A 119 8.25 -0.83 1.97
CA GLY A 119 8.13 -1.88 0.95
C GLY A 119 6.77 -1.89 0.25
N SER A 120 6.09 -3.04 0.22
CA SER A 120 4.73 -3.20 -0.34
C SER A 120 3.64 -2.44 0.43
N GLY A 121 3.95 -1.86 1.59
CA GLY A 121 3.04 -0.92 2.28
C GLY A 121 2.69 0.33 1.46
N ILE A 122 3.37 0.55 0.32
CA ILE A 122 2.99 1.61 -0.62
C ILE A 122 1.63 1.36 -1.29
N VAL A 123 1.18 0.10 -1.42
CA VAL A 123 -0.02 -0.26 -2.18
C VAL A 123 -1.29 0.48 -1.72
N PRO A 124 -1.68 0.42 -0.43
CA PRO A 124 -2.86 1.16 0.02
C PRO A 124 -2.65 2.68 -0.01
N LEU A 125 -1.40 3.15 0.15
CA LEU A 125 -1.09 4.58 0.14
C LEU A 125 -1.12 5.15 -1.28
N LEU A 126 -0.75 4.38 -2.30
CA LEU A 126 -0.91 4.76 -3.70
C LEU A 126 -2.40 4.90 -4.04
N ALA A 127 -3.26 4.02 -3.54
CA ALA A 127 -4.71 4.18 -3.70
C ALA A 127 -5.20 5.52 -3.11
N MET A 128 -4.65 5.93 -1.96
CA MET A 128 -4.96 7.25 -1.35
C MET A 128 -4.44 8.40 -2.21
N VAL A 129 -3.22 8.30 -2.74
CA VAL A 129 -2.66 9.31 -3.65
C VAL A 129 -3.49 9.43 -4.93
N ARG A 130 -3.89 8.31 -5.54
CA ARG A 130 -4.75 8.30 -6.73
C ARG A 130 -6.13 8.88 -6.45
N ALA A 131 -6.74 8.52 -5.31
CA ALA A 131 -8.01 9.09 -4.86
C ALA A 131 -7.91 10.61 -4.67
N HIS A 132 -6.82 11.08 -4.06
CA HIS A 132 -6.56 12.49 -3.82
C HIS A 132 -6.39 13.27 -5.13
N ALA A 133 -5.58 12.76 -6.05
CA ALA A 133 -5.37 13.38 -7.36
C ALA A 133 -6.66 13.46 -8.22
N ALA A 134 -7.62 12.56 -7.98
CA ALA A 134 -8.93 12.57 -8.64
C ALA A 134 -10.00 13.39 -7.89
N SER A 135 -9.68 13.93 -6.71
CA SER A 135 -10.61 14.66 -5.86
C SER A 135 -10.48 16.18 -6.02
N ALA A 136 -11.46 16.92 -5.50
CA ALA A 136 -11.37 18.38 -5.36
C ALA A 136 -10.70 18.83 -4.03
N ASN A 137 -10.12 17.89 -3.27
CA ASN A 137 -9.46 18.20 -2.02
C ASN A 137 -8.07 18.78 -2.30
N GLU A 138 -7.76 19.95 -1.73
CA GLU A 138 -6.48 20.66 -1.90
C GLU A 138 -5.53 20.51 -0.70
N ALA A 139 -5.87 19.66 0.29
CA ALA A 139 -5.02 19.40 1.43
C ALA A 139 -3.73 18.71 0.98
N PRO A 140 -2.54 19.23 1.33
CA PRO A 140 -1.30 18.69 0.80
C PRO A 140 -1.03 17.29 1.34
N PHE A 141 -0.61 16.39 0.45
CA PHE A 141 -0.09 15.08 0.78
C PHE A 141 1.44 15.12 0.84
N ARG A 142 2.01 14.42 1.83
CA ARG A 142 3.44 14.12 1.88
C ARG A 142 3.66 12.64 2.06
N LEU A 143 4.41 12.02 1.16
CA LEU A 143 4.76 10.62 1.20
C LEU A 143 6.23 10.45 1.60
N LEU A 144 6.49 9.64 2.62
CA LEU A 144 7.82 9.09 2.90
C LEU A 144 7.82 7.61 2.55
N TYR A 145 8.56 7.22 1.50
CA TYR A 145 8.62 5.84 1.04
C TYR A 145 9.99 5.21 1.35
N SER A 146 9.97 4.26 2.29
CA SER A 146 11.11 3.45 2.67
C SER A 146 11.14 2.14 1.89
N THR A 147 12.13 1.96 1.01
CA THR A 147 12.34 0.73 0.23
C THR A 147 13.79 0.23 0.31
N ARG A 148 14.10 -0.94 -0.25
CA ARG A 148 15.46 -1.53 -0.15
C ARG A 148 16.44 -0.82 -1.06
N SER A 149 16.04 -0.61 -2.31
CA SER A 149 16.80 0.06 -3.35
C SER A 149 15.83 0.70 -4.35
N PRO A 150 16.32 1.52 -5.30
CA PRO A 150 15.48 2.03 -6.40
C PRO A 150 14.79 0.91 -7.20
N ALA A 151 15.44 -0.24 -7.38
CA ALA A 151 14.88 -1.38 -8.11
C ALA A 151 13.75 -2.10 -7.33
N ASP A 152 13.62 -1.83 -6.03
CA ASP A 152 12.57 -2.35 -5.16
C ASP A 152 11.42 -1.36 -4.94
N ALA A 153 11.45 -0.20 -5.60
CA ALA A 153 10.41 0.81 -5.50
C ALA A 153 9.21 0.41 -6.38
N MET A 154 8.19 -0.19 -5.77
CA MET A 154 6.93 -0.44 -6.46
C MET A 154 6.28 0.89 -6.84
N TYR A 155 5.73 0.98 -8.06
CA TYR A 155 5.00 2.15 -8.55
C TYR A 155 5.81 3.46 -8.57
N ALA A 156 7.13 3.39 -8.75
CA ALA A 156 7.99 4.57 -8.82
C ALA A 156 7.54 5.56 -9.91
N ASP A 157 7.23 5.05 -11.12
CA ASP A 157 6.80 5.89 -12.25
C ASP A 157 5.41 6.52 -12.01
N ASP A 158 4.47 5.78 -11.43
CA ASP A 158 3.16 6.33 -11.02
C ASP A 158 3.33 7.45 -10.00
N LEU A 159 4.17 7.24 -8.98
CA LEU A 159 4.44 8.23 -7.95
C LEU A 159 5.09 9.50 -8.52
N LEU A 160 6.06 9.35 -9.43
CA LEU A 160 6.67 10.50 -10.11
C LEU A 160 5.65 11.26 -10.97
N ARG A 161 4.80 10.55 -11.71
CA ARG A 161 3.74 11.15 -12.53
C ARG A 161 2.67 11.88 -11.70
N LEU A 162 2.38 11.38 -10.50
CA LEU A 162 1.40 11.96 -9.57
C LEU A 162 2.01 13.04 -8.66
N SER A 163 3.34 13.18 -8.62
CA SER A 163 4.01 14.22 -7.86
C SER A 163 3.68 15.62 -8.39
N GLY A 164 3.65 16.61 -7.50
CA GLY A 164 3.27 17.97 -7.88
C GLY A 164 3.01 18.86 -6.68
N PRO A 165 2.33 20.01 -6.86
CA PRO A 165 2.11 21.00 -5.80
C PRO A 165 1.42 20.44 -4.55
N LEU A 166 0.56 19.43 -4.72
CA LEU A 166 -0.20 18.81 -3.63
C LEU A 166 0.35 17.45 -3.19
N LEU A 167 1.45 16.96 -3.78
CA LEU A 167 2.11 15.71 -3.39
C LEU A 167 3.63 15.88 -3.38
N ALA A 168 4.18 15.96 -2.17
CA ALA A 168 5.62 15.87 -1.94
C ALA A 168 6.02 14.41 -1.67
N ILE A 169 7.13 13.95 -2.23
CA ILE A 169 7.62 12.57 -2.09
C ILE A 169 9.07 12.58 -1.63
N ASP A 170 9.31 11.93 -0.49
CA ASP A 170 10.62 11.69 0.10
C ASP A 170 10.93 10.19 0.05
N TRP A 171 12.14 9.84 -0.40
CA TRP A 171 12.58 8.44 -0.50
C TRP A 171 13.62 8.12 0.58
N VAL A 172 13.52 6.93 1.16
CA VAL A 172 14.53 6.36 2.07
C VAL A 172 14.92 4.98 1.57
N TYR A 173 16.19 4.78 1.24
CA TYR A 173 16.71 3.49 0.81
C TYR A 173 17.46 2.79 1.95
N THR A 174 17.12 1.53 2.20
CA THR A 174 17.63 0.78 3.35
C THR A 174 18.85 -0.07 3.06
N ARG A 175 19.12 -0.42 1.78
CA ARG A 175 20.22 -1.30 1.38
C ARG A 175 21.12 -0.71 0.29
N ALA A 176 20.54 -0.10 -0.76
CA ALA A 176 21.31 0.51 -1.84
C ALA A 176 20.63 1.81 -2.31
N THR A 177 21.42 2.85 -2.58
CA THR A 177 20.93 4.17 -3.01
C THR A 177 21.29 4.42 -4.48
N PRO A 178 20.57 5.32 -5.18
CA PRO A 178 21.04 5.88 -6.44
C PRO A 178 22.42 6.53 -6.31
N ASP A 179 23.12 6.67 -7.44
CA ASP A 179 24.36 7.44 -7.50
C ASP A 179 24.09 8.91 -7.13
N GLY A 180 24.98 9.49 -6.33
CA GLY A 180 24.85 10.88 -5.87
C GLY A 180 23.71 11.11 -4.87
N TRP A 181 23.06 10.06 -4.36
CA TRP A 181 21.99 10.21 -3.37
C TRP A 181 22.52 10.86 -2.08
N PRO A 182 21.84 11.90 -1.55
CA PRO A 182 22.40 12.77 -0.51
C PRO A 182 22.52 12.11 0.88
N ARG A 183 22.00 10.88 1.03
CA ARG A 183 21.89 10.19 2.31
C ARG A 183 22.28 8.72 2.15
N PRO A 184 23.24 8.18 2.91
CA PRO A 184 23.65 6.78 2.76
C PRO A 184 22.51 5.80 3.05
N ALA A 185 22.60 4.56 2.56
CA ALA A 185 21.60 3.53 2.83
C ALA A 185 21.44 3.27 4.34
N GLY A 186 20.21 2.98 4.77
CA GLY A 186 19.87 2.78 6.19
C GLY A 186 18.38 2.91 6.48
N ARG A 187 17.94 2.42 7.64
CA ARG A 187 16.53 2.50 8.06
C ARG A 187 16.13 3.95 8.37
N VAL A 188 14.83 4.23 8.32
CA VAL A 188 14.26 5.54 8.71
C VAL A 188 14.66 5.87 10.15
N ARG A 189 15.12 7.10 10.39
CA ARG A 189 15.55 7.58 11.70
C ARG A 189 14.56 8.61 12.27
N LEU A 190 14.57 8.77 13.60
CA LEU A 190 13.68 9.72 14.30
C LEU A 190 13.87 11.17 13.83
N ASP A 191 15.11 11.60 13.64
CA ASP A 191 15.44 12.94 13.12
C ASP A 191 14.94 13.14 11.68
N GLU A 192 14.98 12.10 10.86
CA GLU A 192 14.43 12.13 9.50
C GLU A 192 12.91 12.29 9.51
N LEU A 193 12.20 11.59 10.41
CA LEU A 193 10.75 11.78 10.59
C LEU A 193 10.42 13.20 11.04
N ALA A 194 11.16 13.73 12.02
CA ALA A 194 10.95 15.10 12.50
C ALA A 194 11.17 16.17 11.42
N GLN A 195 12.11 15.95 10.50
CA GLN A 195 12.43 16.90 9.42
C GLN A 195 11.54 16.73 8.18
N ARG A 196 11.13 15.49 7.88
CA ARG A 196 10.49 15.13 6.61
C ARG A 196 9.02 14.78 6.72
N CYS A 197 8.44 14.71 7.91
CA CYS A 197 7.00 14.60 8.05
C CYS A 197 6.33 15.97 8.13
N VAL A 198 5.03 16.01 7.88
CA VAL A 198 4.22 17.18 8.21
C VAL A 198 4.33 17.45 9.73
N PRO A 199 4.62 18.69 10.18
CA PRO A 199 4.75 18.99 11.60
C PRO A 199 3.47 18.67 12.41
N PRO A 200 3.60 18.17 13.66
CA PRO A 200 2.46 17.79 14.49
C PRO A 200 1.52 18.96 14.82
N GLU A 201 2.01 20.20 14.80
CA GLU A 201 1.23 21.42 15.04
C GLU A 201 0.17 21.64 13.96
N GLN A 202 0.41 21.15 12.74
CA GLN A 202 -0.57 21.18 11.64
C GLN A 202 -1.63 20.08 11.78
N ARG A 203 -1.50 19.21 12.80
CA ARG A 203 -2.40 18.09 13.11
C ARG A 203 -2.70 17.24 11.87
N PRO A 204 -1.69 16.72 11.15
CA PRO A 204 -1.92 15.92 9.97
C PRO A 204 -2.68 14.63 10.29
N LEU A 205 -3.41 14.10 9.32
CA LEU A 205 -3.85 12.70 9.37
C LEU A 205 -2.71 11.83 8.84
N VAL A 206 -2.23 10.88 9.64
CA VAL A 206 -1.04 10.08 9.32
C VAL A 206 -1.44 8.64 9.03
N TYR A 207 -0.95 8.08 7.93
CA TYR A 207 -1.12 6.68 7.55
C TYR A 207 0.24 6.01 7.43
N VAL A 208 0.46 4.95 8.22
CA VAL A 208 1.69 4.16 8.20
C VAL A 208 1.36 2.73 7.78
N CYS A 209 1.98 2.25 6.70
CA CYS A 209 1.79 0.89 6.23
C CYS A 209 3.11 0.22 5.89
N GLY A 210 3.29 -1.04 6.29
CA GLY A 210 4.51 -1.79 6.05
C GLY A 210 4.61 -3.06 6.89
N PRO A 211 5.80 -3.70 6.92
CA PRO A 211 6.08 -4.81 7.82
C PRO A 211 5.87 -4.41 9.29
N THR A 212 5.40 -5.34 10.13
CA THR A 212 5.09 -5.10 11.56
C THR A 212 6.16 -4.27 12.28
N ALA A 213 7.43 -4.70 12.24
CA ALA A 213 8.52 -4.00 12.93
C ALA A 213 8.76 -2.58 12.41
N PHE A 214 8.53 -2.33 11.12
CA PHE A 214 8.63 -0.99 10.54
C PHE A 214 7.51 -0.09 11.08
N VAL A 215 6.27 -0.58 11.04
CA VAL A 215 5.10 0.19 11.46
C VAL A 215 5.16 0.52 12.95
N GLU A 216 5.57 -0.42 13.80
CA GLU A 216 5.77 -0.20 15.24
C GLU A 216 6.83 0.88 15.49
N THR A 217 8.02 0.72 14.89
CA THR A 217 9.12 1.69 15.03
C THR A 217 8.70 3.10 14.59
N VAL A 218 8.01 3.22 13.45
CA VAL A 218 7.57 4.52 12.93
C VAL A 218 6.45 5.11 13.77
N ALA A 219 5.46 4.32 14.19
CA ALA A 219 4.35 4.80 15.01
C ALA A 219 4.84 5.32 16.36
N ASP A 220 5.74 4.60 17.02
CA ASP A 220 6.34 5.03 18.29
C ASP A 220 7.14 6.32 18.11
N ALA A 221 7.93 6.41 17.04
CA ALA A 221 8.70 7.61 16.71
C ALA A 221 7.80 8.82 16.42
N LEU A 222 6.68 8.65 15.70
CA LEU A 222 5.70 9.71 15.44
C LEU A 222 5.09 10.24 16.74
N VAL A 223 4.76 9.37 17.69
CA VAL A 223 4.25 9.79 19.00
C VAL A 223 5.35 10.52 19.79
N GLN A 224 6.58 10.02 19.75
CA GLN A 224 7.73 10.65 20.41
C GLN A 224 7.99 12.08 19.92
N ILE A 225 7.79 12.36 18.62
CA ILE A 225 7.94 13.71 18.05
C ILE A 225 6.67 14.55 18.13
N GLY A 226 5.62 14.09 18.84
CA GLY A 226 4.47 14.91 19.22
C GLY A 226 3.20 14.72 18.38
N HIS A 227 3.13 13.75 17.46
CA HIS A 227 1.87 13.44 16.78
C HIS A 227 0.85 12.83 17.76
N ALA A 228 -0.40 13.29 17.69
CA ALA A 228 -1.48 12.71 18.47
C ALA A 228 -1.74 11.25 18.03
N PRO A 229 -1.69 10.25 18.95
CA PRO A 229 -1.85 8.84 18.59
C PRO A 229 -3.14 8.54 17.83
N GLN A 230 -4.24 9.26 18.11
CA GLN A 230 -5.53 9.07 17.45
C GLN A 230 -5.55 9.53 15.98
N ARG A 231 -4.54 10.31 15.55
CA ARG A 231 -4.34 10.73 14.16
C ARG A 231 -3.31 9.89 13.42
N VAL A 232 -2.69 8.92 14.08
CA VAL A 232 -1.79 7.95 13.45
C VAL A 232 -2.56 6.65 13.22
N ARG A 233 -2.85 6.37 11.95
CA ARG A 233 -3.46 5.13 11.50
C ARG A 233 -2.39 4.19 10.99
N THR A 234 -2.49 2.92 11.38
CA THR A 234 -1.50 1.89 11.04
C THR A 234 -2.15 0.67 10.39
N GLU A 235 -1.53 0.13 9.35
CA GLU A 235 -1.87 -1.16 8.73
C GLU A 235 -0.57 -1.99 8.63
N ARG A 236 -0.61 -3.26 9.05
CA ARG A 236 0.60 -4.10 9.21
C ARG A 236 0.48 -5.38 8.40
N PHE A 237 1.61 -5.89 7.91
CA PHE A 237 1.71 -7.25 7.36
C PHE A 237 2.97 -7.96 7.87
N GLY A 238 3.02 -9.28 7.69
CA GLY A 238 4.18 -10.10 8.05
C GLY A 238 4.34 -10.30 9.56
N GLY A 239 3.23 -10.39 10.31
CA GLY A 239 3.26 -10.92 11.67
C GLY A 239 3.61 -12.41 11.67
N ALA A 240 4.42 -12.85 12.64
CA ALA A 240 4.67 -14.27 12.85
C ALA A 240 3.32 -14.98 13.05
N ALA A 241 3.09 -16.04 12.27
CA ALA A 241 2.17 -17.10 12.67
C ALA A 241 2.79 -17.89 13.83
#